data_AF-A0A9W7LB45-F1
#
_entry.id   AF-A0A9W7LB45-F1
#
_cell.length_a   1.000
_cell.length_b   1.000
_cell.length_c   1.000
_cell.angle_alpha   90.00
_cell.angle_beta   90.00
_cell.angle_gamma   90.00
#
_symmetry.space_group_name_H-M   'P 1'
#
loop_
_entity.id
_entity.type
_entity.pdbx_description
1 polymer ?
#
loop_
_entity_poly.entity_id
_entity_poly.type
_entity_poly.pdbx_seq_one_letter_code
_entity_poly.pdbx_strand_id
1 'polypeptide(L)'
;MVDLYRVLSLRKTASKDEIKSAYKTLSRKLHPDRFLDQLTFKPANMSVAELREYATDNMVGVSTLVDKADLVQVAQDIHKRAEVLPRKQRERMKEIEGEFQMVTLAYRTLGVDDEARRYYDLTGDWGEEEEFVWGGGERNMGDRKEAERVRERGRKSQMDDVQRRVYDAYLRENKEKEEKEKTMREEGERVRKLQRERTEEERNR
;
A
#
# COMPACT_ATOMS: atom_id res chain seq x y z
N MET A 1 18.27 -2.31 7.62
CA MET A 1 18.07 -3.69 7.17
C MET A 1 17.69 -4.55 8.38
N VAL A 2 16.48 -5.08 8.42
CA VAL A 2 15.93 -5.90 9.51
C VAL A 2 16.40 -7.35 9.37
N ASP A 3 16.93 -7.95 10.42
CA ASP A 3 17.34 -9.37 10.39
C ASP A 3 16.10 -10.28 10.53
N LEU A 4 15.77 -11.04 9.48
CA LEU A 4 14.57 -11.89 9.40
C LEU A 4 14.62 -13.06 10.38
N TYR A 5 15.82 -13.57 10.71
CA TYR A 5 15.97 -14.57 11.76
C TYR A 5 15.65 -13.96 13.13
N ARG A 6 16.02 -12.70 13.37
CA ARG A 6 15.64 -11.98 14.62
C ARG A 6 14.16 -11.72 14.71
N VAL A 7 13.49 -11.40 13.60
CA VAL A 7 12.02 -11.23 13.56
C VAL A 7 11.32 -12.50 14.05
N LEU A 8 11.79 -13.68 13.64
CA LEU A 8 11.27 -14.96 14.11
C LEU A 8 11.84 -15.40 15.48
N SER A 9 12.74 -14.62 16.08
CA SER A 9 13.48 -14.97 17.30
C SER A 9 14.27 -16.29 17.19
N LEU A 10 14.83 -16.54 16.01
CA LEU A 10 15.59 -17.74 15.67
C LEU A 10 17.05 -17.40 15.37
N ARG A 11 17.90 -18.44 15.35
CA ARG A 11 19.29 -18.34 14.88
C ARG A 11 19.36 -18.65 13.38
N LYS A 12 20.40 -18.18 12.70
CA LYS A 12 20.64 -18.45 11.26
C LYS A 12 20.73 -19.95 10.92
N THR A 13 21.13 -20.76 11.89
CA THR A 13 21.23 -22.23 11.78
C THR A 13 19.88 -22.95 11.93
N ALA A 14 18.77 -22.23 12.10
CA ALA A 14 17.47 -22.84 12.38
C ALA A 14 16.96 -23.70 11.22
N SER A 15 16.34 -24.83 11.56
CA SER A 15 15.74 -25.72 10.57
C SER A 15 14.43 -25.14 10.00
N LYS A 16 13.96 -25.66 8.86
CA LYS A 16 12.67 -25.24 8.29
C LYS A 16 11.49 -25.51 9.23
N ASP A 17 11.56 -26.62 9.97
CA ASP A 17 10.50 -26.99 10.92
C ASP A 17 10.46 -26.01 12.10
N GLU A 18 11.63 -25.56 12.57
CA GLU A 18 11.73 -24.53 13.60
C GLU A 18 11.15 -23.19 13.09
N ILE A 19 11.51 -22.77 11.87
CA ILE A 19 10.99 -21.56 11.22
C ILE A 19 9.46 -21.61 11.11
N LYS A 20 8.91 -22.75 10.68
CA LYS A 20 7.46 -22.98 10.57
C LYS A 20 6.76 -22.96 11.93
N SER A 21 7.37 -23.54 12.95
CA SER A 21 6.82 -23.56 14.31
C SER A 21 6.82 -22.17 14.96
N ALA A 22 7.88 -21.40 14.76
CA ALA A 22 8.02 -20.03 15.24
C ALA A 22 7.01 -19.10 14.56
N TYR A 23 6.89 -19.19 13.23
CA TYR A 23 5.87 -18.48 12.46
C TYR A 23 4.46 -18.78 12.99
N LYS A 24 4.08 -20.06 13.12
CA LYS A 24 2.75 -20.43 13.62
C LYS A 24 2.45 -19.85 15.02
N THR A 25 3.47 -19.76 15.87
CA THR A 25 3.35 -19.20 17.22
C THR A 25 3.22 -17.67 17.18
N LEU A 26 4.06 -16.99 16.39
CA LEU A 26 4.07 -15.54 16.27
C LEU A 26 2.83 -15.01 15.53
N SER A 27 2.44 -15.63 14.41
CA SER A 27 1.23 -15.27 13.68
C SER A 27 0.00 -15.35 14.57
N ARG A 28 -0.13 -16.37 15.42
CA ARG A 28 -1.24 -16.49 16.37
C ARG A 28 -1.18 -15.46 17.50
N LYS A 29 -0.03 -14.86 17.79
CA LYS A 29 0.10 -13.82 18.81
C LYS A 29 -0.16 -12.43 18.23
N LEU A 30 0.31 -12.20 17.01
CA LEU A 30 0.31 -10.91 16.32
C LEU A 30 -0.83 -10.77 15.31
N HIS A 31 -1.72 -11.76 15.19
CA HIS A 31 -2.84 -11.67 14.27
C HIS A 31 -3.74 -10.48 14.64
N PRO A 32 -4.11 -9.60 13.68
CA PRO A 32 -4.89 -8.40 13.97
C PRO A 32 -6.24 -8.70 14.64
N ASP A 33 -6.86 -9.84 14.31
CA ASP A 33 -8.12 -10.31 14.94
C ASP A 33 -8.03 -10.49 16.47
N ARG A 34 -6.85 -10.81 17.02
CA ARG A 34 -6.70 -10.90 18.49
C ARG A 34 -6.75 -9.54 19.18
N PHE A 35 -6.54 -8.48 18.43
CA PHE A 35 -6.57 -7.12 18.93
C PHE A 35 -7.90 -6.44 18.61
N LEU A 36 -8.87 -7.17 18.04
CA LEU A 36 -10.19 -6.63 17.70
C LEU A 36 -10.84 -5.95 18.92
N ASP A 37 -10.76 -6.56 20.10
CA ASP A 37 -11.26 -5.98 21.35
C ASP A 37 -10.59 -4.64 21.73
N GLN A 38 -9.29 -4.49 21.49
CA GLN A 38 -8.54 -3.26 21.76
C GLN A 38 -8.80 -2.18 20.68
N LEU A 39 -9.10 -2.64 19.47
CA LEU A 39 -9.43 -1.80 18.32
C LEU A 39 -10.91 -1.39 18.30
N THR A 40 -11.76 -2.01 19.14
CA THR A 40 -13.16 -1.58 19.27
C THR A 40 -13.26 -0.16 19.83
N PHE A 41 -14.05 0.68 19.18
CA PHE A 41 -14.28 2.04 19.62
C PHE A 41 -15.25 2.06 20.83
N LYS A 42 -14.71 2.33 22.02
CA LYS A 42 -15.46 2.42 23.28
C LYS A 42 -15.32 3.81 23.90
N PRO A 43 -16.09 4.82 23.45
CA PRO A 43 -15.91 6.21 23.89
C PRO A 43 -16.18 6.41 25.39
N ALA A 44 -16.97 5.55 26.03
CA ALA A 44 -17.22 5.60 27.47
C ALA A 44 -15.94 5.43 28.32
N ASN A 45 -15.02 4.58 27.85
CA ASN A 45 -13.77 4.26 28.53
C ASN A 45 -12.64 5.25 28.21
N MET A 46 -12.84 6.12 27.21
CA MET A 46 -11.83 7.10 26.80
C MET A 46 -11.79 8.29 27.76
N SER A 47 -10.61 8.92 27.85
CA SER A 47 -10.43 10.15 28.60
C SER A 47 -11.08 11.34 27.88
N VAL A 48 -11.40 12.40 28.63
CA VAL A 48 -11.96 13.65 28.06
C VAL A 48 -11.01 14.26 27.02
N ALA A 49 -9.69 14.15 27.23
CA ALA A 49 -8.69 14.64 26.30
C ALA A 49 -8.73 13.87 24.97
N GLU A 50 -8.82 12.54 25.01
CA GLU A 50 -8.88 11.71 23.80
C GLU A 50 -10.18 11.92 23.01
N LEU A 51 -11.30 12.12 23.70
CA LEU A 51 -12.57 12.45 23.05
C LEU A 51 -12.51 13.81 22.36
N ARG A 52 -11.86 14.81 22.98
CA ARG A 52 -11.66 16.13 22.38
C ARG A 52 -10.71 16.09 21.19
N GLU A 53 -9.62 15.33 21.30
CA GLU A 53 -8.69 15.10 20.20
C GLU A 53 -9.40 14.43 19.01
N TYR A 54 -10.15 13.36 19.26
CA TYR A 54 -10.94 12.68 18.23
C TYR A 54 -11.95 13.60 17.54
N ALA A 55 -12.66 14.43 18.30
CA ALA A 55 -13.59 15.39 17.73
C ALA A 55 -12.88 16.47 16.91
N THR A 56 -11.72 16.95 17.37
CA THR A 56 -10.89 17.94 16.66
C THR A 56 -10.33 17.38 15.35
N ASP A 57 -9.85 16.13 15.36
CA ASP A 57 -9.36 15.40 14.17
C ASP A 57 -10.45 15.28 13.09
N ASN A 58 -11.72 15.24 13.49
CA ASN A 58 -12.88 15.18 12.60
C ASN A 58 -13.53 16.56 12.39
N MET A 59 -12.81 17.65 12.69
CA MET A 59 -13.25 19.04 12.50
C MET A 59 -14.55 19.41 13.24
N VAL A 60 -14.86 18.73 14.35
CA VAL A 60 -15.99 19.08 15.20
C VAL A 60 -15.54 20.04 16.29
N GLY A 61 -16.17 21.21 16.33
CA GLY A 61 -15.90 22.22 17.36
C GLY A 61 -16.24 21.71 18.76
N VAL A 62 -15.23 21.60 19.62
CA VAL A 62 -15.36 21.12 21.02
C VAL A 62 -15.41 22.24 22.05
N SER A 63 -15.36 23.51 21.63
CA SER A 63 -15.26 24.67 22.53
C SER A 63 -16.48 24.85 23.43
N THR A 64 -17.65 24.39 23.00
CA THR A 64 -18.91 24.45 23.77
C THR A 64 -19.17 23.20 24.61
N LEU A 65 -18.38 22.14 24.45
CA LEU A 65 -18.59 20.85 25.10
C LEU A 65 -17.79 20.76 26.41
N VAL A 66 -18.48 21.01 27.52
CA VAL A 66 -17.91 20.96 28.88
C VAL A 66 -18.06 19.57 29.48
N ASP A 67 -19.20 18.92 29.23
CA ASP A 67 -19.52 17.64 29.86
C ASP A 67 -18.98 16.43 29.09
N LYS A 68 -18.49 15.43 29.84
CA LYS A 68 -18.00 14.17 29.26
C LYS A 68 -19.11 13.43 28.51
N ALA A 69 -20.36 13.51 28.98
CA ALA A 69 -21.50 12.85 28.35
C ALA A 69 -21.72 13.35 26.92
N ASP A 70 -21.67 14.67 26.72
CA ASP A 70 -21.84 15.29 25.40
C ASP A 70 -20.69 14.92 24.46
N LEU A 71 -19.45 14.91 24.97
CA LEU A 71 -18.28 14.47 24.20
C LEU A 71 -18.40 13.00 23.77
N VAL A 72 -18.92 12.13 24.62
CA VAL A 72 -19.16 10.72 24.28
C VAL A 72 -20.22 10.59 23.19
N GLN A 73 -21.32 11.35 23.25
CA GLN A 73 -22.36 11.33 22.23
C GLN A 73 -21.83 11.83 20.89
N VAL A 74 -21.13 12.97 20.88
CA VAL A 74 -20.51 13.52 19.68
C VAL A 74 -19.52 12.52 19.07
N ALA A 75 -18.71 11.87 19.90
CA ALA A 75 -17.77 10.86 19.43
C ALA A 75 -18.49 9.62 18.84
N GLN A 76 -19.60 9.18 19.42
CA GLN A 76 -20.43 8.11 18.84
C GLN A 76 -21.04 8.53 17.49
N ASP A 77 -21.51 9.76 17.36
CA ASP A 77 -22.10 10.28 16.13
C ASP A 77 -21.06 10.43 15.02
N ILE A 78 -19.85 10.91 15.35
CA ILE A 78 -18.71 10.93 14.42
C ILE A 78 -18.40 9.52 13.94
N HIS A 79 -18.28 8.56 14.87
CA HIS A 79 -17.94 7.19 14.51
C HIS A 79 -19.01 6.53 13.64
N LYS A 80 -20.31 6.75 13.91
CA LYS A 80 -21.42 6.26 13.07
C LYS A 80 -21.42 6.88 11.67
N ARG A 81 -20.99 8.13 11.53
CA ARG A 81 -20.99 8.84 10.24
C ARG A 81 -19.78 8.52 9.39
N ALA A 82 -18.60 8.46 10.01
CA ALA A 82 -17.34 8.38 9.29
C ALA A 82 -16.73 6.97 9.32
N GLU A 83 -17.16 6.10 10.24
CA GLU A 83 -16.54 4.78 10.52
C GLU A 83 -15.03 4.88 10.82
N VAL A 84 -14.55 6.07 11.18
CA VAL A 84 -13.14 6.33 11.44
C VAL A 84 -12.80 6.00 12.89
N LEU A 85 -11.78 5.19 13.09
CA LEU A 85 -11.20 4.93 14.41
C LEU A 85 -10.35 6.12 14.89
N PRO A 86 -10.32 6.39 16.21
CA PRO A 86 -9.36 7.28 16.83
C PRO A 86 -7.91 7.07 16.38
N ARG A 87 -7.14 8.16 16.29
CA ARG A 87 -5.76 8.15 15.82
C ARG A 87 -4.88 7.11 16.53
N LYS A 88 -4.91 7.08 17.87
CA LYS A 88 -4.16 6.09 18.66
C LYS A 88 -4.50 4.63 18.30
N GLN A 89 -5.78 4.35 18.04
CA GLN A 89 -6.22 3.01 17.67
C GLN A 89 -5.79 2.65 16.24
N ARG A 90 -5.82 3.62 15.31
CA ARG A 90 -5.27 3.45 13.96
C ARG A 90 -3.76 3.22 13.96
N GLU A 91 -3.02 3.97 14.76
CA GLU A 91 -1.57 3.80 14.91
C GLU A 91 -1.25 2.41 15.48
N ARG A 92 -1.98 1.99 16.52
CA ARG A 92 -1.82 0.66 17.10
C ARG A 92 -2.14 -0.46 16.10
N MET A 93 -3.19 -0.30 15.29
CA MET A 93 -3.52 -1.24 14.23
C MET A 93 -2.38 -1.35 13.21
N LYS A 94 -1.84 -0.21 12.75
CA LYS A 94 -0.72 -0.18 11.82
C LYS A 94 0.54 -0.85 12.38
N GLU A 95 0.83 -0.66 13.67
CA GLU A 95 1.96 -1.33 14.34
C GLU A 95 1.77 -2.85 14.32
N ILE A 96 0.60 -3.34 14.72
CA ILE A 96 0.29 -4.78 14.75
C ILE A 96 0.35 -5.38 13.35
N GLU A 97 -0.23 -4.70 12.37
CA GLU A 97 -0.18 -5.11 10.96
C GLU A 97 1.25 -5.15 10.45
N GLY A 98 2.07 -4.14 10.75
CA GLY A 98 3.48 -4.09 10.37
C GLY A 98 4.27 -5.25 10.98
N GLU A 99 4.10 -5.51 12.28
CA GLU A 99 4.75 -6.65 12.94
C GLU A 99 4.32 -8.00 12.32
N PHE A 100 3.03 -8.16 12.04
CA PHE A 100 2.51 -9.36 11.41
C PHE A 100 3.02 -9.56 9.97
N GLN A 101 3.11 -8.47 9.20
CA GLN A 101 3.68 -8.46 7.86
C GLN A 101 5.15 -8.89 7.89
N MET A 102 5.94 -8.35 8.83
CA MET A 102 7.34 -8.73 8.99
C MET A 102 7.51 -10.21 9.32
N VAL A 103 6.67 -10.77 10.20
CA VAL A 103 6.68 -12.20 10.52
C VAL A 103 6.31 -13.06 9.31
N THR A 104 5.35 -12.59 8.50
CA THR A 104 4.93 -13.26 7.28
C THR A 104 6.02 -13.23 6.20
N LEU A 105 6.67 -12.09 6.03
CA LEU A 105 7.80 -11.91 5.12
C LEU A 105 8.96 -12.84 5.51
N ALA A 106 9.32 -12.86 6.79
CA ALA A 106 10.39 -13.74 7.30
C ALA A 106 10.08 -15.23 7.06
N TYR A 107 8.83 -15.65 7.22
CA TYR A 107 8.45 -17.03 6.93
C TYR A 107 8.50 -17.37 5.43
N ARG A 108 8.06 -16.46 4.55
CA ARG A 108 8.11 -16.70 3.10
C ARG A 108 9.54 -16.84 2.59
N THR A 109 10.40 -15.93 3.01
CA THR A 109 11.81 -15.86 2.59
C THR A 109 12.65 -16.99 3.19
N LEU A 110 12.50 -17.30 4.48
CA LEU A 110 13.33 -18.31 5.17
C LEU A 110 12.73 -19.72 5.19
N GLY A 111 11.40 -19.83 5.10
CA GLY A 111 10.67 -21.07 5.38
C GLY A 111 10.08 -21.76 4.15
N VAL A 112 9.70 -21.00 3.12
CA VAL A 112 9.00 -21.55 1.95
C VAL A 112 9.96 -21.86 0.80
N ASP A 113 10.85 -20.92 0.47
CA ASP A 113 11.76 -21.06 -0.67
C ASP A 113 13.23 -21.18 -0.22
N ASP A 114 13.87 -22.27 -0.63
CA ASP A 114 15.29 -22.51 -0.37
C ASP A 114 16.20 -21.55 -1.12
N GLU A 115 15.78 -21.10 -2.30
CA GLU A 115 16.53 -20.17 -3.12
C GLU A 115 16.52 -18.78 -2.49
N ALA A 116 15.34 -18.29 -2.09
CA ALA A 116 15.20 -17.06 -1.33
C ALA A 116 16.01 -17.07 -0.02
N ARG A 117 16.00 -18.18 0.72
CA ARG A 117 16.80 -18.32 1.95
C ARG A 117 18.30 -18.25 1.66
N ARG A 118 18.78 -18.96 0.63
CA ARG A 118 20.18 -18.93 0.22
C ARG A 118 20.61 -17.54 -0.23
N TYR A 119 19.77 -16.85 -1.00
CA TYR A 119 20.00 -15.48 -1.41
C TYR A 119 20.12 -14.58 -0.18
N TYR A 120 19.15 -14.65 0.73
CA TYR A 120 19.16 -13.88 1.98
C TYR A 120 20.39 -14.17 2.86
N ASP A 121 20.81 -15.43 2.97
CA ASP A 121 21.99 -15.81 3.74
C ASP A 121 23.30 -15.28 3.11
N LEU A 122 23.34 -15.11 1.78
CA LEU A 122 24.50 -14.61 1.03
C LEU A 122 24.57 -13.07 0.98
N THR A 123 23.43 -12.40 0.76
CA THR A 123 23.37 -10.95 0.55
C THR A 123 23.00 -10.20 1.83
N GLY A 124 22.40 -10.88 2.81
CA GLY A 124 21.72 -10.24 3.93
C GLY A 124 20.44 -9.52 3.52
N ASP A 125 20.03 -9.65 2.25
CA ASP A 125 18.96 -8.90 1.61
C ASP A 125 17.86 -9.85 1.12
N TRP A 126 16.61 -9.48 1.38
CA TRP A 126 15.43 -10.24 0.92
C TRP A 126 14.93 -9.74 -0.44
N GLY A 127 15.69 -8.86 -1.10
CA GLY A 127 15.34 -8.25 -2.39
C GLY A 127 14.45 -7.03 -2.18
N GLU A 128 14.66 -5.99 -2.99
CA GLU A 128 13.73 -4.86 -3.09
C GLU A 128 12.34 -5.39 -3.43
N GLU A 129 11.36 -5.03 -2.60
CA GLU A 129 9.95 -5.37 -2.76
C GLU A 129 9.48 -5.06 -4.19
N GLU A 130 9.19 -6.09 -4.99
CA GLU A 130 8.07 -5.97 -5.92
C GLU A 130 6.83 -5.71 -5.05
N GLU A 131 6.50 -4.42 -4.90
CA GLU A 131 5.29 -3.84 -4.29
C GLU A 131 4.20 -4.88 -3.98
N PHE A 132 4.32 -5.57 -2.85
CA PHE A 132 3.26 -6.41 -2.32
C PHE A 132 2.32 -5.51 -1.51
N VAL A 133 1.62 -4.68 -2.28
CA VAL A 133 0.57 -3.78 -1.85
C VAL A 133 -0.65 -4.59 -1.40
N TRP A 134 -0.79 -4.80 -0.09
CA TRP A 134 -2.12 -4.83 0.55
C TRP A 134 -2.50 -3.39 0.87
N GLY A 135 -2.82 -2.61 -0.16
CA GLY A 135 -3.29 -1.22 -0.08
C GLY A 135 -2.22 -0.11 -0.16
N GLY A 136 -2.09 0.49 -1.36
CA GLY A 136 -1.42 1.77 -1.65
C GLY A 136 0.11 1.78 -1.87
N GLY A 137 0.55 1.96 -3.12
CA GLY A 137 1.46 3.07 -3.45
C GLY A 137 2.95 2.78 -3.76
N GLU A 138 3.22 2.51 -5.03
CA GLU A 138 4.23 3.05 -5.96
C GLU A 138 5.75 2.75 -5.85
N ARG A 139 6.21 1.91 -6.83
CA ARG A 139 7.42 1.91 -7.71
C ARG A 139 8.74 1.35 -7.12
N ASN A 140 9.47 0.41 -7.76
CA ASN A 140 10.18 0.55 -9.07
C ASN A 140 10.70 -0.83 -9.62
N MET A 141 10.20 -1.33 -10.75
CA MET A 141 10.88 -1.51 -12.07
C MET A 141 12.01 -2.57 -12.21
N GLY A 142 11.66 -3.71 -12.83
CA GLY A 142 12.61 -4.67 -13.41
C GLY A 142 12.16 -5.33 -14.72
N ASP A 143 10.92 -5.87 -14.81
CA ASP A 143 10.39 -6.52 -16.03
C ASP A 143 9.05 -5.91 -16.49
N ARG A 144 9.12 -4.61 -16.73
CA ARG A 144 8.00 -3.67 -16.76
C ARG A 144 6.87 -3.98 -17.75
N LYS A 145 7.12 -4.59 -18.91
CA LYS A 145 6.07 -4.80 -19.95
C LYS A 145 5.33 -6.13 -19.85
N GLU A 146 5.90 -7.11 -19.18
CA GLU A 146 5.31 -8.45 -19.04
C GLU A 146 4.54 -8.55 -17.73
N ALA A 147 5.14 -8.04 -16.65
CA ALA A 147 4.47 -7.86 -15.37
C ALA A 147 3.22 -6.96 -15.49
N GLU A 148 3.26 -5.92 -16.33
CA GLU A 148 2.14 -5.00 -16.55
C GLU A 148 0.94 -5.65 -17.26
N ARG A 149 1.18 -6.51 -18.28
CA ARG A 149 0.11 -7.28 -18.96
C ARG A 149 -0.54 -8.34 -18.07
N VAL A 150 0.21 -8.89 -17.12
CA VAL A 150 -0.29 -9.87 -16.14
C VAL A 150 -1.05 -9.17 -15.01
N ARG A 151 -0.53 -8.02 -14.54
CA ARG A 151 -1.18 -7.15 -13.53
C ARG A 151 -2.49 -6.55 -14.05
N GLU A 152 -2.56 -6.12 -15.31
CA GLU A 152 -3.78 -5.55 -15.90
C GLU A 152 -4.91 -6.59 -16.00
N ARG A 153 -4.58 -7.85 -16.32
CA ARG A 153 -5.52 -8.98 -16.30
C ARG A 153 -6.03 -9.31 -14.89
N GLY A 154 -5.17 -9.24 -13.88
CA GLY A 154 -5.55 -9.44 -12.48
C GLY A 154 -6.38 -8.30 -11.89
N ARG A 155 -6.12 -7.05 -12.28
CA ARG A 155 -6.87 -5.88 -11.80
C ARG A 155 -8.30 -5.83 -12.34
N LYS A 156 -8.48 -6.18 -13.62
CA LYS A 156 -9.81 -6.23 -14.26
C LYS A 156 -10.76 -7.25 -13.62
N SER A 157 -10.23 -8.30 -13.01
CA SER A 157 -11.00 -9.40 -12.41
C SER A 157 -11.41 -9.15 -10.96
N GLN A 158 -10.88 -8.12 -10.30
CA GLN A 158 -11.20 -7.77 -8.90
C GLN A 158 -11.94 -6.43 -8.73
N MET A 159 -12.26 -5.72 -9.81
CA MET A 159 -12.97 -4.44 -9.77
C MET A 159 -14.49 -4.61 -9.85
N ASP A 160 -15.21 -3.87 -9.01
CA ASP A 160 -16.67 -3.73 -9.07
C ASP A 160 -17.12 -3.11 -10.42
N ASP A 161 -18.34 -3.37 -10.88
CA ASP A 161 -18.79 -3.04 -12.25
C ASP A 161 -18.70 -1.54 -12.57
N VAL A 162 -18.91 -0.69 -11.57
CA VAL A 162 -18.76 0.77 -11.68
C VAL A 162 -17.28 1.16 -11.81
N GLN A 163 -16.41 0.53 -11.01
CA GLN A 163 -14.96 0.77 -11.06
C GLN A 163 -14.36 0.26 -12.37
N ARG A 164 -14.87 -0.85 -12.91
CA ARG A 164 -14.49 -1.39 -14.22
C ARG A 164 -14.84 -0.41 -15.34
N ARG A 165 -16.04 0.19 -15.33
CA ARG A 165 -16.46 1.20 -16.33
C ARG A 165 -15.62 2.47 -16.28
N VAL A 166 -15.30 2.96 -15.08
CA VAL A 166 -14.44 4.14 -14.89
C VAL A 166 -13.02 3.86 -15.34
N TYR A 167 -12.48 2.69 -15.01
CA TYR A 167 -11.15 2.26 -15.43
C TYR A 167 -11.05 2.03 -16.94
N ASP A 168 -12.06 1.41 -17.56
CA ASP A 168 -12.12 1.23 -19.01
C ASP A 168 -12.33 2.54 -19.78
N ALA A 169 -12.99 3.54 -19.18
CA ALA A 169 -13.08 4.89 -19.75
C ALA A 169 -11.73 5.61 -19.68
N TYR A 170 -11.06 5.53 -18.52
CA TYR A 170 -9.72 6.08 -18.31
C TYR A 170 -8.68 5.50 -19.27
N LEU A 171 -8.66 4.17 -19.45
CA LEU A 171 -7.75 3.50 -20.39
C LEU A 171 -7.98 3.92 -21.84
N ARG A 172 -9.25 4.08 -22.26
CA ARG A 172 -9.58 4.55 -23.61
C ARG A 172 -9.13 5.99 -23.83
N GLU A 173 -9.41 6.88 -22.87
CA GLU A 173 -9.00 8.28 -22.94
C GLU A 173 -7.47 8.42 -23.00
N ASN A 174 -6.74 7.61 -22.23
CA ASN A 174 -5.28 7.58 -22.29
C ASN A 174 -4.75 7.05 -23.62
N LYS A 175 -5.34 5.99 -24.17
CA LYS A 175 -4.93 5.45 -25.47
C LYS A 175 -5.16 6.46 -26.59
N GLU A 176 -6.29 7.17 -26.57
CA GLU A 176 -6.56 8.24 -27.53
C GLU A 176 -5.59 9.41 -27.36
N LYS A 177 -5.19 9.75 -26.13
CA LYS A 177 -4.16 10.77 -25.87
C LYS A 177 -2.80 10.32 -26.40
N GLU A 178 -2.41 9.07 -26.18
CA GLU A 178 -1.16 8.51 -26.70
C GLU A 178 -1.15 8.47 -28.23
N GLU A 179 -2.26 8.08 -28.87
CA GLU A 179 -2.39 8.08 -30.32
C GLU A 179 -2.33 9.51 -30.88
N LYS A 180 -3.02 10.47 -30.25
CA LYS A 180 -2.94 11.90 -30.62
C LYS A 180 -1.55 12.48 -30.40
N GLU A 181 -0.87 12.10 -29.33
CA GLU A 181 0.50 12.53 -29.04
C GLU A 181 1.47 11.94 -30.06
N LYS A 182 1.26 10.68 -30.46
CA LYS A 182 2.03 10.02 -31.50
C LYS A 182 1.80 10.66 -32.87
N THR A 183 0.57 10.97 -33.25
CA THR A 183 0.31 11.67 -34.52
C THR A 183 0.88 13.09 -34.51
N MET A 184 0.73 13.83 -33.41
CA MET A 184 1.35 15.16 -33.24
C MET A 184 2.88 15.08 -33.33
N ARG A 185 3.49 14.03 -32.77
CA ARG A 185 4.94 13.80 -32.84
C ARG A 185 5.40 13.49 -34.26
N GLU A 186 4.68 12.61 -34.97
CA GLU A 186 4.97 12.26 -36.37
C GLU A 186 4.79 13.46 -37.30
N GLU A 187 3.73 14.24 -37.13
CA GLU A 187 3.52 15.49 -37.87
C GLU A 187 4.60 16.52 -37.58
N GLY A 188 4.96 16.70 -36.30
CA GLY A 188 6.05 17.59 -35.90
C GLY A 188 7.42 17.15 -36.45
N GLU A 189 7.66 15.85 -36.60
CA GLU A 189 8.86 15.33 -37.26
C GLU A 189 8.84 15.56 -38.78
N ARG A 190 7.68 15.39 -39.44
CA ARG A 190 7.51 15.71 -40.86
C ARG A 190 7.72 17.19 -41.16
N VAL A 191 7.14 18.08 -40.35
CA VAL A 191 7.32 19.53 -40.48
C VAL A 191 8.78 19.92 -40.29
N ARG A 192 9.46 19.36 -39.28
CA ARG A 192 10.89 19.60 -39.04
C ARG A 192 11.76 19.11 -40.20
N LYS A 193 11.40 17.98 -40.81
CA LYS A 193 12.11 17.45 -41.98
C LYS A 193 11.95 18.35 -43.21
N LEU A 194 10.72 18.79 -43.51
CA LEU A 194 10.45 19.71 -44.62
C LEU A 194 11.12 21.08 -44.42
N GLN A 195 11.17 21.59 -43.18
CA GLN A 195 11.90 22.82 -42.87
C GLN A 195 13.41 22.67 -43.09
N ARG A 196 14.00 21.53 -42.70
CA ARG A 196 15.42 21.24 -42.95
C ARG A 196 15.72 21.18 -44.45
N GLU A 197 14.91 20.44 -45.20
CA GLU A 197 15.06 20.32 -46.67
C GLU A 197 14.95 21.69 -47.36
N ARG A 198 13.98 22.53 -46.99
CA ARG A 198 13.88 23.91 -47.52
C ARG A 198 15.11 24.77 -47.20
N THR A 199 15.61 24.71 -45.96
CA THR A 199 16.81 25.48 -45.57
C THR A 199 18.08 24.99 -46.26
N GLU A 200 18.14 23.71 -46.63
CA GLU A 200 19.25 23.13 -47.40
C GLU A 200 19.17 23.49 -48.89
N GLU A 201 17.96 23.50 -49.47
CA GLU A 201 17.72 23.97 -50.84
C GLU A 201 18.01 25.47 -51.01
N GLU A 202 17.65 26.30 -50.03
CA GLU A 202 17.97 27.74 -50.01
C GLU A 202 19.46 28.02 -49.81
N ARG A 203 20.21 27.11 -49.16
CA ARG A 203 21.67 27.22 -49.00
C ARG A 203 22.46 26.76 -50.22
N ASN A 204 21.86 25.91 -51.07
CA ASN A 204 22.50 25.34 -52.26
C ASN A 204 22.15 26.11 -53.56
N ARG A 205 21.37 27.18 -53.49
CA ARG A 205 21.16 28.15 -54.59
C ARG A 205 22.00 29.40 -54.38
#